data_AF-A0A8T5FAN9-F1
#
_entry.id   AF-A0A8T5FAN9-F1
#
_cell.length_a   1.000
_cell.length_b   1.000
_cell.length_c   1.000
_cell.angle_alpha   90.00
_cell.angle_beta   90.00
_cell.angle_gamma   90.00
#
_symmetry.space_group_name_H-M   'P 1'
#
loop_
_entity.id
_entity.type
_entity.pdbx_description
1 polymer ?
#
loop_
_entity_poly.entity_id
_entity_poly.type
_entity_poly.pdbx_seq_one_letter_code
_entity_poly.pdbx_strand_id
1 'polypeptide(L)'
;MSQIIFKDQEGLELFNETLKDDAINRQSILSNRGIEFHNSCELCAVCFEAPTTDEITHERINLTKHHIRYFPQKIAFVHSKCHDKIHDPENPITYLIDFKKGDSRKFYQKQNNSKLTSGACSA
;
A
#
# COMPACT_ATOMS: atom_id res chain seq x y z
N MET A 1 -6.75 16.07 -15.27
CA MET A 1 -7.66 15.07 -14.68
C MET A 1 -8.86 14.92 -15.60
N SER A 2 -9.10 13.73 -16.13
CA SER A 2 -10.30 13.47 -16.93
C SER A 2 -11.50 13.35 -16.00
N GLN A 3 -12.52 14.17 -16.20
CA GLN A 3 -13.78 14.07 -15.44
C GLN A 3 -14.75 13.18 -16.22
N ILE A 4 -15.29 12.15 -15.56
CA ILE A 4 -16.38 11.36 -16.10
C ILE A 4 -17.68 11.98 -15.59
N ILE A 5 -18.57 12.37 -16.51
CA ILE A 5 -19.86 12.97 -16.18
C ILE A 5 -20.96 11.98 -16.57
N PHE A 6 -21.77 11.58 -15.60
CA PHE A 6 -22.96 10.77 -15.81
C PHE A 6 -24.18 11.67 -16.02
N LYS A 7 -24.99 11.39 -17.04
CA LYS A 7 -26.18 12.18 -17.38
C LYS A 7 -27.45 11.65 -16.71
N ASP A 8 -27.40 10.42 -16.22
CA ASP A 8 -28.49 9.69 -15.61
C ASP A 8 -28.04 9.02 -14.31
N GLN A 9 -28.97 8.86 -13.38
CA GLN A 9 -28.72 8.32 -12.05
C GLN A 9 -28.38 6.83 -12.09
N GLU A 10 -28.98 6.08 -13.00
CA GLU A 10 -28.80 4.62 -13.14
C GLU A 10 -27.35 4.29 -13.55
N GLY A 11 -26.78 5.01 -14.52
CA GLY A 11 -25.38 4.87 -14.91
C GLY A 11 -24.40 5.23 -13.81
N LEU A 12 -24.71 6.25 -12.98
CA LEU A 12 -23.90 6.61 -11.82
C LEU A 12 -23.91 5.49 -10.75
N GLU A 13 -25.08 4.93 -10.48
CA GLU A 13 -25.24 3.82 -9.53
C GLU A 13 -24.49 2.58 -9.99
N LEU A 14 -24.68 2.16 -11.23
CA LEU A 14 -23.98 1.02 -11.83
C LEU A 14 -22.45 1.20 -11.78
N PHE A 15 -21.96 2.41 -12.06
CA PHE A 15 -20.54 2.71 -11.99
C PHE A 15 -20.00 2.58 -10.56
N ASN A 16 -20.71 3.13 -9.58
CA ASN A 16 -20.32 3.04 -8.17
C ASN A 16 -20.32 1.60 -7.65
N GLU A 17 -21.33 0.81 -8.03
CA GLU A 17 -21.40 -0.62 -7.71
C GLU A 17 -20.22 -1.38 -8.31
N THR A 18 -19.92 -1.14 -9.58
CA THR A 18 -18.78 -1.75 -10.28
C THR A 18 -17.46 -1.44 -9.57
N LEU A 19 -17.25 -0.18 -9.18
CA LEU A 19 -16.04 0.22 -8.44
C LEU A 19 -15.96 -0.47 -7.07
N LYS A 20 -17.09 -0.58 -6.37
CA LYS A 20 -17.17 -1.25 -5.07
C LYS A 20 -16.83 -2.74 -5.19
N ASP A 21 -17.37 -3.42 -6.18
CA ASP A 21 -17.13 -4.83 -6.42
C ASP A 21 -15.68 -5.11 -6.83
N ASP A 22 -15.10 -4.27 -7.71
CA ASP A 22 -13.68 -4.35 -8.06
C ASP A 22 -12.79 -4.14 -6.82
N ALA A 23 -13.11 -3.19 -5.95
CA ALA A 23 -12.38 -2.96 -4.71
C ALA A 23 -12.44 -4.16 -3.75
N ILE A 24 -13.64 -4.74 -3.55
CA ILE A 24 -13.85 -5.92 -2.71
C ILE A 24 -13.09 -7.13 -3.27
N ASN A 25 -13.21 -7.37 -4.58
CA ASN A 25 -12.54 -8.49 -5.25
C ASN A 25 -11.02 -8.37 -5.14
N ARG A 26 -10.45 -7.17 -5.36
CA ARG A 26 -9.02 -6.93 -5.18
C ARG A 26 -8.58 -7.18 -3.74
N GLN A 27 -9.34 -6.69 -2.76
CA GLN A 27 -9.02 -6.91 -1.35
C GLN A 27 -9.04 -8.41 -1.00
N SER A 28 -10.02 -9.17 -1.52
CA SER A 28 -10.10 -10.62 -1.34
C SER A 28 -8.90 -11.34 -1.95
N ILE A 29 -8.52 -11.01 -3.20
CA ILE A 29 -7.35 -11.58 -3.88
C ILE A 29 -6.07 -11.32 -3.08
N LEU A 30 -5.88 -10.10 -2.57
CA LEU A 30 -4.69 -9.72 -1.80
C LEU A 30 -4.65 -10.44 -0.45
N SER A 31 -5.79 -10.52 0.24
CA SER A 31 -5.94 -11.29 1.48
C SER A 31 -5.61 -12.76 1.29
N ASN A 32 -6.10 -13.37 0.21
CA ASN A 32 -5.80 -14.77 -0.15
C ASN A 32 -4.31 -15.01 -0.47
N ARG A 33 -3.58 -13.96 -0.88
CA ARG A 33 -2.12 -13.96 -1.05
C ARG A 33 -1.36 -13.66 0.25
N GLY A 34 -2.08 -13.51 1.38
CA GLY A 34 -1.51 -13.18 2.68
C GLY A 34 -1.01 -11.74 2.78
N ILE A 35 -1.63 -10.80 2.04
CA ILE A 35 -1.33 -9.36 2.08
C ILE A 35 -2.50 -8.62 2.72
N GLU A 36 -2.24 -7.98 3.85
CA GLU A 36 -3.17 -7.14 4.60
C GLU A 36 -2.70 -5.67 4.54
N PHE A 37 -3.65 -4.75 4.38
CA PHE A 37 -3.37 -3.31 4.48
C PHE A 37 -3.95 -2.75 5.78
N HIS A 38 -3.14 -1.99 6.50
CA HIS A 38 -3.57 -1.34 7.74
C HIS A 38 -4.44 -0.10 7.48
N ASN A 39 -4.20 0.59 6.36
CA ASN A 39 -4.92 1.77 5.90
C ASN A 39 -4.93 1.82 4.37
N SER A 40 -5.74 2.71 3.79
CA SER A 40 -5.70 3.01 2.35
C SER A 40 -4.53 3.94 2.00
N CYS A 41 -4.25 4.11 0.71
CA CYS A 41 -3.26 5.07 0.22
C CYS A 41 -3.75 6.53 0.24
N GLU A 42 -4.94 6.80 0.77
CA GLU A 42 -5.54 8.14 0.80
C GLU A 42 -5.19 8.93 2.05
N LEU A 43 -4.90 8.25 3.17
CA LEU A 43 -4.58 8.90 4.43
C LEU A 43 -3.39 8.21 5.10
N CYS A 44 -2.45 9.00 5.62
CA CYS A 44 -1.31 8.50 6.36
C CYS A 44 -1.73 7.77 7.65
N ALA A 45 -1.16 6.59 7.93
CA ALA A 45 -1.44 5.86 9.17
C ALA A 45 -0.93 6.55 10.46
N VAL A 46 -0.07 7.56 10.33
CA VAL A 46 0.57 8.26 11.47
C VAL A 46 -0.10 9.61 11.74
N CYS A 47 -0.19 10.48 10.73
CA CYS A 47 -0.77 11.81 10.91
C CYS A 47 -2.22 11.94 10.42
N PHE A 48 -2.77 10.91 9.76
CA PHE A 48 -4.13 10.92 9.19
C PHE A 48 -4.38 12.00 8.14
N GLU A 49 -3.31 12.57 7.57
CA GLU A 49 -3.40 13.55 6.48
C GLU A 49 -3.24 12.88 5.12
N ALA A 50 -3.78 13.53 4.09
CA ALA A 50 -3.70 13.11 2.70
C ALA A 50 -2.26 13.22 2.15
N PRO A 51 -1.97 12.59 0.99
CA PRO A 51 -0.73 12.82 0.25
C PRO A 51 -0.49 14.32 0.02
N THR A 52 0.74 14.77 0.26
CA THR A 52 1.15 16.16 0.05
C THR A 52 1.45 16.42 -1.42
N THR A 53 1.48 17.68 -1.81
CA THR A 53 1.92 18.11 -3.14
C THR A 53 3.31 18.72 -3.02
N ASP A 54 4.19 18.44 -3.98
CA ASP A 54 5.49 19.11 -4.07
C ASP A 54 5.29 20.60 -4.41
N GLU A 55 5.93 21.49 -3.65
CA GLU A 55 5.76 22.94 -3.80
C GLU A 55 6.35 23.47 -5.11
N ILE A 56 7.30 22.76 -5.72
CA ILE A 56 8.00 23.18 -6.94
C ILE A 56 7.31 22.55 -8.16
N THR A 57 7.22 21.23 -8.19
CA THR A 57 6.67 20.50 -9.35
C THR A 57 5.15 20.47 -9.37
N HIS A 58 4.49 20.82 -8.26
CA HIS A 58 3.05 20.71 -8.06
C HIS A 58 2.53 19.27 -8.26
N GLU A 59 3.41 18.28 -8.12
CA GLU A 59 3.06 16.87 -8.26
C GLU A 59 2.63 16.27 -6.92
N ARG A 60 1.68 15.33 -6.97
CA ARG A 60 1.23 14.60 -5.78
C ARG A 60 2.34 13.65 -5.30
N ILE A 61 2.84 13.88 -4.10
CA ILE A 61 3.78 12.99 -3.41
C ILE A 61 2.98 11.88 -2.72
N ASN A 62 2.96 10.71 -3.36
CA ASN A 62 2.23 9.55 -2.85
C ASN A 62 2.79 9.04 -1.51
N LEU A 63 1.93 8.43 -0.70
CA LEU A 63 2.34 7.74 0.52
C LEU A 63 3.24 6.55 0.19
N THR A 64 4.29 6.34 0.99
CA THR A 64 5.20 5.22 0.87
C THR A 64 4.66 4.00 1.63
N LYS A 65 5.00 2.80 1.16
CA LYS A 65 4.65 1.55 1.83
C LYS A 65 5.60 1.29 2.99
N HIS A 66 5.05 1.16 4.18
CA HIS A 66 5.72 0.71 5.39
C HIS A 66 5.30 -0.73 5.70
N HIS A 67 6.26 -1.64 5.90
CA HIS A 67 5.94 -3.02 6.29
C HIS A 67 5.83 -3.11 7.81
N ILE A 68 4.60 -3.23 8.32
CA ILE A 68 4.36 -3.53 9.74
C ILE A 68 4.83 -4.96 10.03
N ARG A 69 4.55 -5.90 9.14
CA ARG A 69 4.98 -7.30 9.25
C ARG A 69 5.27 -7.88 7.87
N TYR A 70 6.27 -8.76 7.78
CA TYR A 70 6.64 -9.42 6.51
C TYR A 70 5.91 -10.77 6.29
N PHE A 71 5.50 -11.48 7.34
CA PHE A 71 4.91 -12.82 7.26
C PHE A 71 3.78 -13.05 8.28
N PRO A 72 2.50 -13.20 7.86
CA PRO A 72 1.96 -12.75 6.58
C PRO A 72 2.11 -11.22 6.45
N GLN A 73 2.14 -10.72 5.21
CA GLN A 73 2.44 -9.32 4.95
C GLN A 73 1.35 -8.42 5.52
N LYS A 74 1.75 -7.41 6.29
CA LYS A 74 0.90 -6.31 6.72
C LYS A 74 1.58 -4.99 6.38
N ILE A 75 0.93 -4.17 5.57
CA ILE A 75 1.49 -2.94 5.01
C ILE A 75 0.67 -1.73 5.45
N ALA A 76 1.33 -0.66 5.87
CA ALA A 76 0.73 0.66 6.04
C ALA A 76 1.21 1.63 4.96
N PHE A 77 0.41 2.64 4.66
CA PHE A 77 0.78 3.78 3.83
C PHE A 77 1.05 4.99 4.70
N VAL A 78 2.23 5.60 4.57
CA VAL A 78 2.67 6.73 5.39
C VAL A 78 3.42 7.77 4.57
N HIS A 79 3.51 9.03 5.01
CA HIS A 79 4.43 9.98 4.38
C HIS A 79 5.88 9.57 4.66
N SER A 80 6.82 9.99 3.81
CA SER A 80 8.24 9.71 4.02
C SER A 80 8.73 10.15 5.42
N LYS A 81 8.38 11.37 5.84
CA LYS A 81 8.75 11.88 7.18
C LYS A 81 8.10 11.08 8.31
N CYS A 82 6.90 10.56 8.09
CA CYS A 82 6.20 9.71 9.07
C CYS A 82 6.80 8.30 9.12
N HIS A 83 7.31 7.79 8.01
CA HIS A 83 8.07 6.54 7.96
C HIS A 83 9.32 6.61 8.86
N ASP A 84 10.05 7.73 8.79
CA ASP A 84 11.24 7.94 9.61
C ASP A 84 10.89 7.97 11.10
N LYS A 85 9.78 8.63 11.48
CA LYS A 85 9.28 8.64 12.86
C LYS A 85 8.94 7.25 13.40
N ILE A 86 8.44 6.35 12.56
CA ILE A 86 8.16 4.97 12.99
C ILE A 86 9.45 4.29 13.45
N HIS A 87 10.55 4.52 12.75
CA HIS A 87 11.86 3.94 13.03
C HIS A 87 12.79 4.83 13.87
N ASP A 88 12.25 5.85 14.52
CA ASP A 88 13.03 6.74 15.37
C ASP A 88 13.76 5.95 16.47
N PRO A 89 15.08 6.14 16.66
CA PRO A 89 15.84 5.39 17.67
C PRO A 89 15.44 5.69 19.13
N GLU A 90 14.91 6.89 19.41
CA GLU A 90 14.59 7.34 20.76
C GLU A 90 13.12 7.10 21.10
N ASN A 91 12.21 7.34 20.15
CA ASN A 91 10.77 7.19 20.33
C ASN A 91 10.09 6.54 19.11
N PRO A 92 10.34 5.23 18.86
CA PRO A 92 9.74 4.53 17.73
C PRO A 92 8.23 4.33 17.93
N ILE A 93 7.48 4.36 16.83
CA ILE A 93 6.05 4.05 16.83
C ILE A 93 5.87 2.51 16.79
N THR A 94 6.04 1.88 17.94
CA THR A 94 6.17 0.42 18.06
C THR A 94 4.94 -0.37 17.60
N TYR A 95 3.72 0.19 17.68
CA TYR A 95 2.52 -0.50 17.20
C TYR A 95 2.47 -0.68 15.68
N LEU A 96 3.31 0.05 14.94
CA LEU A 96 3.52 -0.12 13.50
C LEU A 96 4.71 -1.02 13.19
N ILE A 97 5.33 -1.67 14.17
CA ILE A 97 6.48 -2.57 13.99
C ILE A 97 6.18 -3.94 14.61
N ASP A 98 5.83 -4.91 13.76
CA ASP A 98 5.59 -6.32 14.11
C ASP A 98 6.46 -7.25 13.25
N PHE A 99 7.78 -7.04 13.28
CA PHE A 99 8.75 -7.93 12.63
C PHE A 99 10.05 -8.04 13.43
N LYS A 100 10.78 -9.12 13.22
CA LYS A 100 12.07 -9.37 13.88
C LYS A 100 13.23 -9.01 12.97
N LYS A 101 14.40 -8.77 13.57
CA LYS A 101 15.65 -8.56 12.84
C LYS A 101 15.91 -9.73 11.89
N GLY A 102 16.08 -9.43 10.61
CA GLY A 102 16.33 -10.42 9.56
C GLY A 102 15.10 -10.86 8.78
N ASP A 103 13.87 -10.52 9.20
CA ASP A 103 12.67 -10.85 8.45
C ASP A 103 12.61 -10.11 7.12
N SER A 104 13.01 -8.83 7.09
CA SER A 104 13.16 -8.06 5.85
C SER A 104 14.10 -8.74 4.85
N ARG A 105 15.27 -9.21 5.31
CA ARG A 105 16.24 -9.94 4.49
C ARG A 105 15.63 -11.22 3.91
N LYS A 106 14.97 -12.04 4.74
CA LYS A 106 14.30 -13.28 4.30
C LYS A 106 13.22 -12.97 3.26
N PHE A 107 12.47 -11.90 3.46
CA PHE A 107 11.39 -11.48 2.57
C PHE A 107 11.91 -11.10 1.17
N TYR A 108 12.91 -10.21 1.10
CA TYR A 108 13.48 -9.80 -0.18
C TYR A 108 14.26 -10.93 -0.89
N GLN A 109 14.91 -11.82 -0.14
CA GLN A 109 15.53 -13.03 -0.72
C GLN A 109 14.48 -13.94 -1.38
N LYS A 110 13.34 -14.18 -0.72
CA LYS A 110 12.24 -14.96 -1.31
C LYS A 110 11.66 -14.29 -2.57
N GLN A 111 11.46 -12.97 -2.55
CA GLN A 111 10.99 -12.24 -3.74
C GLN A 111 11.97 -12.35 -4.90
N ASN A 112 13.27 -12.15 -4.66
CA ASN A 112 14.28 -12.23 -5.71
C ASN A 112 14.34 -13.63 -6.33
N ASN A 113 14.29 -14.68 -5.50
CA ASN A 113 14.26 -16.07 -5.97
C ASN A 113 12.99 -16.37 -6.78
N SER A 114 11.83 -15.86 -6.37
CA SER A 114 10.59 -16.03 -7.13
C SER A 114 10.62 -15.34 -8.50
N LYS A 115 11.26 -14.16 -8.60
CA LYS A 115 11.46 -13.45 -9.88
C LYS A 115 12.41 -14.19 -10.82
N LEU A 116 13.44 -14.83 -10.26
CA LEU A 116 14.38 -15.69 -11.01
C LEU A 116 13.69 -16.96 -11.55
N THR A 117 12.80 -17.58 -10.78
CA THR A 117 12.07 -18.78 -11.23
C THR A 117 10.95 -18.49 -12.24
N SER A 118 10.39 -17.27 -12.26
CA SER A 118 9.41 -16.85 -13.28
C SER A 118 10.03 -16.43 -14.61
N GLY A 119 11.36 -16.39 -14.71
CA GLY A 119 12.10 -16.09 -15.94
C GLY A 119 12.59 -17.33 -16.71
N ALA A 120 12.35 -18.54 -16.20
CA ALA A 120 12.75 -19.79 -16.87
C ALA A 120 11.62 -20.31 -17.77
N CYS A 121 11.28 -19.55 -18.82
CA CYS A 121 10.64 -20.10 -20.01
C CYS A 121 11.73 -20.34 -21.05
N SER A 122 12.08 -21.62 -21.19
CA SER A 122 12.58 -22.35 -22.36
C SER A 122 13.43 -21.59 -23.41
N ALA A 123 14.69 -22.01 -23.52
CA ALA A 123 15.42 -22.06 -24.79
C ALA A 123 15.49 -23.53 -25.25
#